data_AF-A0A3Q0QVS8-F1
#
_entry.id   AF-A0A3Q0QVS8-F1
#
_cell.length_a   1.000
_cell.length_b   1.000
_cell.length_c   1.000
_cell.angle_alpha   90.00
_cell.angle_beta   90.00
_cell.angle_gamma   90.00
#
_symmetry.space_group_name_H-M   'P 1'
#
loop_
_entity.id
_entity.type
_entity.pdbx_description
1 polymer ?
#
loop_
_entity_poly.entity_id
_entity_poly.type
_entity_poly.pdbx_seq_one_letter_code
_entity_poly.pdbx_strand_id
1 'polypeptide(L)'
;MRNISKHSCSVKTSLSPSNTWRAAHLKVKNEPILGFKEGSPERAELLKALESLKGKTEEIPCVVGDEHVWTKDIRYQLSPFNHSHKVAKFCYADKELINKAIVASVAARKEWDLKPVEDRAQILFKAADVISGPRRAEILAKTMIGQGKTVVQAEIDAAAELIDFFRFNAKHAIELQNQQPMDAEGSTNTTLYRGLEGFVAAVAPFNFTAIGGNLAGTPALMVSVDVCQVLDRVK
;
A
#
# COMPACT_ATOMS: atom_id res chain seq x y z
N MET A 1 -14.74 46.06 21.38
CA MET A 1 -13.75 46.13 20.28
C MET A 1 -12.56 45.25 20.62
N ARG A 2 -12.41 44.11 19.93
CA ARG A 2 -11.14 43.39 19.68
C ARG A 2 -11.46 42.30 18.64
N ASN A 3 -11.01 42.56 17.40
CA ASN A 3 -11.14 41.67 16.25
C ASN A 3 -10.23 40.46 16.44
N ILE A 4 -10.76 39.26 16.23
CA ILE A 4 -9.96 38.04 16.03
C ILE A 4 -10.03 37.72 14.54
N SER A 5 -8.92 37.96 13.83
CA SER A 5 -8.81 37.66 12.41
C SER A 5 -8.65 36.16 12.19
N LYS A 6 -9.52 35.59 11.36
CA LYS A 6 -9.37 34.23 10.83
C LYS A 6 -8.23 34.27 9.81
N HIS A 7 -7.07 33.72 10.16
CA HIS A 7 -6.02 33.42 9.19
C HIS A 7 -6.36 32.10 8.50
N SER A 8 -6.90 32.18 7.29
CA SER A 8 -7.00 31.03 6.38
C SER A 8 -5.61 30.74 5.82
N CYS A 9 -5.00 29.64 6.24
CA CYS A 9 -3.77 29.14 5.63
C CYS A 9 -4.14 28.41 4.33
N SER A 10 -4.14 29.14 3.22
CA SER A 10 -4.24 28.56 1.88
C SER A 10 -2.88 27.96 1.50
N VAL A 11 -2.68 26.68 1.72
CA VAL A 11 -1.54 25.95 1.15
C VAL A 11 -1.77 25.85 -0.36
N LYS A 12 -1.12 26.73 -1.12
CA LYS A 12 -1.02 26.60 -2.58
C LYS A 12 -0.05 25.45 -2.88
N THR A 13 -0.56 24.26 -3.12
CA THR A 13 0.22 23.17 -3.72
C THR A 13 0.42 23.48 -5.20
N SER A 14 1.56 24.09 -5.54
CA SER A 14 2.05 24.12 -6.91
C SER A 14 2.60 22.74 -7.27
N LEU A 15 1.75 21.87 -7.82
CA LEU A 15 2.19 20.65 -8.50
C LEU A 15 2.86 21.08 -9.82
N SER A 16 4.15 20.77 -9.99
CA SER A 16 4.80 20.96 -11.29
C SER A 16 4.21 19.97 -12.31
N PRO A 17 3.96 20.38 -13.55
CA PRO A 17 3.39 19.51 -14.57
C PRO A 17 4.51 18.72 -15.24
N SER A 18 5.04 17.71 -14.56
CA SER A 18 5.97 16.77 -15.19
C SER A 18 5.64 15.35 -14.74
N ASN A 19 5.10 14.58 -15.69
CA ASN A 19 4.74 13.15 -15.64
C ASN A 19 3.32 12.81 -15.18
N THR A 20 2.30 13.39 -15.82
CA THR A 20 1.00 12.71 -15.91
C THR A 20 1.10 11.60 -16.96
N TRP A 21 1.08 10.35 -16.54
CA TRP A 21 1.10 9.19 -17.46
C TRP A 21 -0.24 9.13 -18.22
N ARG A 22 -0.30 9.70 -19.43
CA ARG A 22 -1.48 9.58 -20.31
C ARG A 22 -1.51 8.18 -20.96
N ALA A 23 -2.72 7.61 -21.04
CA ALA A 23 -3.03 6.22 -21.35
C ALA A 23 -2.40 5.61 -22.63
N ALA A 24 -1.94 6.42 -23.60
CA ALA A 24 -1.58 5.90 -24.91
C ALA A 24 -0.40 4.91 -24.90
N HIS A 25 0.55 4.99 -23.96
CA HIS A 25 1.74 4.11 -23.97
C HIS A 25 2.34 3.81 -22.58
N LEU A 26 1.52 3.41 -21.61
CA LEU A 26 2.05 3.02 -20.30
C LEU A 26 2.83 1.70 -20.41
N LYS A 27 4.16 1.80 -20.50
CA LYS A 27 5.09 0.67 -20.52
C LYS A 27 5.57 0.41 -19.10
N VAL A 28 5.08 -0.67 -18.50
CA VAL A 28 5.63 -1.23 -17.26
C VAL A 28 6.50 -2.44 -17.60
N LYS A 29 7.48 -2.72 -16.76
CA LYS A 29 8.35 -3.90 -16.85
C LYS A 29 8.46 -4.49 -15.46
N ASN A 30 8.78 -5.78 -15.39
CA ASN A 30 9.14 -6.41 -14.14
C ASN A 30 10.32 -5.70 -13.49
N GLU A 31 10.24 -5.54 -12.18
CA GLU A 31 11.30 -4.98 -11.38
C GLU A 31 12.54 -5.90 -11.43
N PRO A 32 13.73 -5.34 -11.69
CA PRO A 32 14.95 -6.13 -11.63
C PRO A 32 15.20 -6.70 -10.22
N ILE A 33 15.55 -7.99 -10.16
CA ILE A 33 16.02 -8.63 -8.94
C ILE A 33 17.48 -8.26 -8.71
N LEU A 34 17.79 -7.69 -7.55
CA LEU A 34 19.14 -7.29 -7.17
C LEU A 34 19.95 -8.49 -6.65
N GLY A 35 21.28 -8.41 -6.83
CA GLY A 35 22.18 -9.54 -6.57
C GLY A 35 22.72 -9.64 -5.15
N PHE A 36 22.76 -8.53 -4.38
CA PHE A 36 23.29 -8.47 -3.01
C PHE A 36 24.69 -9.09 -2.87
N LYS A 37 25.53 -8.91 -3.89
CA LYS A 37 26.92 -9.38 -3.90
C LYS A 37 27.75 -8.63 -2.86
N GLU A 38 28.86 -9.21 -2.45
CA GLU A 38 29.81 -8.52 -1.58
C GLU A 38 30.28 -7.21 -2.22
N GLY A 39 30.33 -6.13 -1.44
CA GLY A 39 30.69 -4.79 -1.91
C GLY A 39 29.59 -4.03 -2.69
N SER A 40 28.44 -4.65 -2.96
CA SER A 40 27.36 -3.98 -3.69
C SER A 40 26.63 -2.92 -2.83
N PRO A 41 26.14 -1.80 -3.42
CA PRO A 41 25.42 -0.76 -2.70
C PRO A 41 24.17 -1.30 -1.98
N GLU A 42 23.38 -2.14 -2.65
CA GLU A 42 22.13 -2.70 -2.10
C GLU A 42 22.39 -3.57 -0.87
N ARG A 43 23.53 -4.29 -0.83
CA ARG A 43 23.94 -5.07 0.33
C ARG A 43 24.34 -4.16 1.48
N ALA A 44 25.08 -3.08 1.23
CA ALA A 44 25.47 -2.13 2.26
C ALA A 44 24.23 -1.45 2.89
N GLU A 45 23.27 -1.04 2.06
CA GLU A 45 22.02 -0.44 2.52
C GLU A 45 21.16 -1.42 3.32
N LEU A 46 21.04 -2.68 2.87
CA LEU A 46 20.31 -3.71 3.60
C LEU A 46 20.94 -4.02 4.95
N LEU A 47 22.27 -4.13 5.03
CA LEU A 47 22.96 -4.33 6.30
C LEU A 47 22.73 -3.17 7.28
N LYS A 48 22.73 -1.93 6.78
CA LYS A 48 22.40 -0.75 7.57
C LYS A 48 20.95 -0.80 8.07
N ALA A 49 20.01 -1.20 7.22
CA ALA A 49 18.60 -1.35 7.60
C ALA A 49 18.41 -2.43 8.67
N LEU A 50 19.03 -3.60 8.50
CA LEU A 50 18.99 -4.70 9.48
C LEU A 50 19.57 -4.28 10.83
N GLU A 51 20.73 -3.62 10.86
CA GLU A 51 21.33 -3.13 12.10
C GLU A 51 20.42 -2.08 12.76
N SER A 52 19.75 -1.23 11.97
CA SER A 52 18.82 -0.24 12.50
C SER A 52 17.58 -0.83 13.17
N LEU A 53 17.22 -2.08 12.90
CA LEU A 53 16.05 -2.79 13.47
C LEU A 53 16.43 -3.69 14.65
N LYS A 54 17.72 -3.90 14.88
CA LYS A 54 18.23 -4.82 15.90
C LYS A 54 17.84 -4.36 17.30
N GLY A 55 17.19 -5.24 18.06
CA GLY A 55 16.73 -4.94 19.43
C GLY A 55 15.63 -3.87 19.52
N LYS A 56 15.08 -3.40 18.40
CA LYS A 56 13.98 -2.43 18.41
C LYS A 56 12.62 -3.12 18.35
N THR A 57 11.64 -2.50 18.97
CA THR A 57 10.22 -2.85 18.88
C THR A 57 9.48 -1.65 18.32
N GLU A 58 8.92 -1.76 17.12
CA GLU A 58 8.11 -0.70 16.51
C GLU A 58 6.69 -0.72 17.10
N GLU A 59 6.10 0.45 17.35
CA GLU A 59 4.71 0.55 17.81
C GLU A 59 3.80 0.77 16.60
N ILE A 60 2.92 -0.20 16.31
CA ILE A 60 2.06 -0.21 15.13
C ILE A 60 0.59 -0.10 15.59
N PRO A 61 -0.02 1.09 15.53
CA PRO A 61 -1.42 1.27 15.90
C PRO A 61 -2.36 0.72 14.81
N CYS A 62 -3.64 0.54 15.15
CA CYS A 62 -4.68 0.51 14.13
C CYS A 62 -4.80 1.91 13.49
N VAL A 63 -5.10 1.98 12.19
CA VAL A 63 -5.29 3.25 11.48
C VAL A 63 -6.70 3.30 10.92
N VAL A 64 -7.47 4.33 11.27
CA VAL A 64 -8.82 4.57 10.75
C VAL A 64 -8.92 6.00 10.25
N GLY A 65 -9.04 6.17 8.93
CA GLY A 65 -8.80 7.48 8.31
C GLY A 65 -7.37 7.92 8.59
N ASP A 66 -7.21 9.11 9.16
CA ASP A 66 -5.89 9.64 9.59
C ASP A 66 -5.60 9.41 11.08
N GLU A 67 -6.48 8.71 11.81
CA GLU A 67 -6.33 8.51 13.25
C GLU A 67 -5.58 7.22 13.59
N HIS A 68 -4.54 7.35 14.42
CA HIS A 68 -3.86 6.23 15.06
C HIS A 68 -4.60 5.83 16.34
N VAL A 69 -5.08 4.59 16.40
CA VAL A 69 -5.94 4.08 17.48
C VAL A 69 -5.30 2.87 18.17
N TRP A 70 -5.32 2.88 19.50
CA TRP A 70 -4.90 1.78 20.35
C TRP A 70 -6.08 1.18 21.11
N THR A 71 -6.15 -0.14 21.15
CA THR A 71 -7.06 -0.88 22.03
C THR A 71 -6.29 -1.50 23.20
N LYS A 72 -7.02 -2.11 24.14
CA LYS A 72 -6.41 -2.79 25.29
C LYS A 72 -5.85 -4.18 24.96
N ASP A 73 -6.23 -4.78 23.83
CA ASP A 73 -5.75 -6.11 23.43
C ASP A 73 -4.41 -6.01 22.71
N ILE A 74 -3.35 -5.79 23.51
CA ILE A 74 -1.97 -5.64 23.02
C ILE A 74 -1.40 -6.99 22.59
N ARG A 75 -0.77 -6.99 21.41
CA ARG A 75 -0.09 -8.13 20.79
C ARG A 75 1.33 -7.74 20.39
N TYR A 76 2.14 -8.76 20.12
CA TYR A 76 3.51 -8.59 19.68
C TYR A 76 3.80 -9.52 18.51
N GLN A 77 4.51 -8.99 17.51
CA GLN A 77 5.18 -9.80 16.51
C GLN A 77 6.56 -10.17 17.04
N LEU A 78 6.91 -11.45 16.95
CA LEU A 78 8.23 -11.96 17.35
C LEU A 78 9.05 -12.25 16.11
N SER A 79 10.37 -12.09 16.18
CA SER A 79 11.24 -12.55 15.11
C SER A 79 11.28 -14.09 15.07
N PRO A 80 10.99 -14.75 13.93
CA PRO A 80 10.91 -16.22 13.88
C PRO A 80 12.24 -16.95 14.14
N PHE A 81 13.39 -16.30 13.93
CA PHE A 81 14.71 -16.89 14.23
C PHE A 81 15.28 -16.44 15.57
N ASN A 82 14.59 -15.53 16.27
CA ASN A 82 14.91 -15.11 17.63
C ASN A 82 13.65 -14.61 18.34
N HIS A 83 12.82 -15.53 18.82
CA HIS A 83 11.51 -15.20 19.42
C HIS A 83 11.59 -14.32 20.67
N SER A 84 12.77 -14.14 21.28
CA SER A 84 12.97 -13.18 22.37
C SER A 84 12.89 -11.71 21.88
N HIS A 85 13.17 -11.48 20.59
CA HIS A 85 13.08 -10.17 19.96
C HIS A 85 11.64 -9.91 19.50
N LYS A 86 10.97 -9.01 20.23
CA LYS A 86 9.68 -8.42 19.85
C LYS A 86 9.93 -7.34 18.80
N VAL A 87 9.62 -7.60 17.53
CA VAL A 87 9.90 -6.67 16.43
C VAL A 87 8.84 -5.59 16.31
N ALA A 88 7.60 -5.91 16.70
CA ALA A 88 6.51 -4.95 16.75
C ALA A 88 5.61 -5.19 17.97
N LYS A 89 5.05 -4.10 18.50
CA LYS A 89 3.93 -4.07 19.43
C LYS A 89 2.74 -3.49 18.68
N PHE A 90 1.61 -4.16 18.70
CA PHE A 90 0.38 -3.71 18.04
C PHE A 90 -0.84 -4.04 18.91
N CYS A 91 -2.04 -3.74 18.45
CA CYS A 91 -3.27 -4.11 19.13
C CYS A 91 -4.29 -4.72 18.17
N TYR A 92 -5.13 -5.63 18.67
CA TYR A 92 -6.29 -6.10 17.92
C TYR A 92 -7.43 -5.08 18.00
N ALA A 93 -8.03 -4.79 16.86
CA ALA A 93 -9.24 -3.98 16.80
C ALA A 93 -10.42 -4.74 17.41
N ASP A 94 -11.17 -4.09 18.29
CA ASP A 94 -12.44 -4.60 18.79
C ASP A 94 -13.57 -4.37 17.78
N LYS A 95 -14.76 -4.89 18.08
CA LYS A 95 -15.93 -4.81 17.19
C LYS A 95 -16.30 -3.35 16.91
N GLU A 96 -16.20 -2.50 17.92
CA GLU A 96 -16.50 -1.08 17.85
C GLU A 96 -15.54 -0.37 16.89
N LEU A 97 -14.23 -0.63 16.99
CA LEU A 97 -13.23 -0.05 16.11
C LEU A 97 -13.36 -0.56 14.67
N ILE A 98 -13.67 -1.84 14.47
CA ILE A 98 -13.95 -2.41 13.14
C ILE A 98 -15.16 -1.71 12.51
N ASN A 99 -16.25 -1.54 13.26
CA ASN A 99 -17.42 -0.81 12.76
C ASN A 99 -17.09 0.65 12.43
N LYS A 100 -16.27 1.33 13.24
CA LYS A 100 -15.80 2.69 12.95
C LYS A 100 -15.00 2.72 11.63
N ALA A 101 -14.13 1.72 11.41
CA ALA A 101 -13.36 1.60 10.18
C ALA A 101 -14.27 1.38 8.96
N ILE A 102 -15.28 0.52 9.05
CA ILE A 102 -16.26 0.28 7.99
C ILE A 102 -17.01 1.56 7.64
N VAL A 103 -17.52 2.28 8.65
CA VAL A 103 -18.27 3.53 8.41
C VAL A 103 -17.40 4.60 7.75
N ALA A 104 -16.16 4.79 8.24
CA ALA A 104 -15.22 5.75 7.66
C ALA A 104 -14.86 5.40 6.21
N SER A 105 -14.62 4.11 5.96
CA SER A 105 -14.35 3.54 4.64
C SER A 105 -15.51 3.86 3.66
N VAL A 106 -16.74 3.42 3.99
CA VAL A 106 -17.93 3.64 3.16
C VAL A 106 -18.20 5.14 2.91
N ALA A 107 -17.96 6.00 3.90
CA ALA A 107 -18.13 7.45 3.75
C ALA A 107 -17.16 8.05 2.71
N ALA A 108 -15.91 7.57 2.64
CA ALA A 108 -14.92 8.03 1.67
C ALA A 108 -15.13 7.45 0.25
N ARG A 109 -15.84 6.32 0.14
CA ARG A 109 -15.99 5.54 -1.11
C ARG A 109 -16.44 6.38 -2.29
N LYS A 110 -17.50 7.18 -2.15
CA LYS A 110 -18.11 7.89 -3.29
C LYS A 110 -17.15 8.91 -3.91
N GLU A 111 -16.41 9.65 -3.08
CA GLU A 111 -15.42 10.60 -3.61
C GLU A 111 -14.28 9.85 -4.31
N TRP A 112 -13.82 8.75 -3.71
CA TRP A 112 -12.76 7.92 -4.27
C TRP A 112 -13.13 7.25 -5.61
N ASP A 113 -14.36 6.73 -5.71
CA ASP A 113 -14.96 6.14 -6.90
C ASP A 113 -14.99 7.10 -8.09
N LEU A 114 -15.37 8.35 -7.82
CA LEU A 114 -15.48 9.39 -8.85
C LEU A 114 -14.13 9.95 -9.31
N LYS A 115 -13.01 9.63 -8.65
CA LYS A 115 -11.68 10.01 -9.16
C LYS A 115 -11.38 9.24 -10.47
N PRO A 116 -10.73 9.87 -11.46
CA PRO A 116 -10.23 9.14 -12.63
C PRO A 116 -9.35 7.96 -12.24
N VAL A 117 -9.42 6.85 -12.99
CA VAL A 117 -8.61 5.66 -12.68
C VAL A 117 -7.12 5.97 -12.76
N GLU A 118 -6.72 6.89 -13.63
CA GLU A 118 -5.35 7.34 -13.81
C GLU A 118 -4.81 7.98 -12.53
N ASP A 119 -5.62 8.81 -11.86
CA ASP A 119 -5.26 9.48 -10.62
C ASP A 119 -5.11 8.47 -9.48
N ARG A 120 -6.01 7.48 -9.40
CA ARG A 120 -5.88 6.37 -8.44
C ARG A 120 -4.63 5.53 -8.72
N ALA A 121 -4.39 5.20 -9.99
CA ALA A 121 -3.23 4.44 -10.45
C ALA A 121 -1.90 5.15 -10.13
N GLN A 122 -1.86 6.49 -10.18
CA GLN A 122 -0.67 7.26 -9.78
C GLN A 122 -0.21 6.98 -8.35
N ILE A 123 -1.13 6.67 -7.43
CA ILE A 123 -0.77 6.35 -6.05
C ILE A 123 0.05 5.06 -6.01
N LEU A 124 -0.38 4.02 -6.74
CA LEU A 124 0.34 2.75 -6.80
C LEU A 124 1.66 2.87 -7.56
N PHE A 125 1.72 3.63 -8.66
CA PHE A 125 3.00 3.91 -9.33
C PHE A 125 4.00 4.59 -8.40
N LYS A 126 3.55 5.62 -7.68
CA LYS A 126 4.41 6.32 -6.71
C LYS A 126 4.84 5.40 -5.57
N ALA A 127 3.96 4.56 -5.05
CA ALA A 127 4.31 3.57 -4.03
C ALA A 127 5.37 2.58 -4.54
N ALA A 128 5.20 2.08 -5.77
CA ALA A 128 6.15 1.20 -6.44
C ALA A 128 7.53 1.86 -6.59
N ASP A 129 7.60 3.13 -6.98
CA ASP A 129 8.88 3.85 -7.13
C ASP A 129 9.56 4.13 -5.78
N VAL A 130 8.77 4.42 -4.74
CA VAL A 130 9.28 4.57 -3.37
C VAL A 130 9.88 3.26 -2.85
N ILE A 131 9.24 2.12 -3.13
CA ILE A 131 9.75 0.79 -2.76
C ILE A 131 10.96 0.40 -3.62
N SER A 132 10.93 0.68 -4.92
CA SER A 132 12.02 0.38 -5.86
C SER A 132 13.31 1.10 -5.48
N GLY A 133 13.21 2.35 -5.02
CA GLY A 133 14.34 3.15 -4.57
C GLY A 133 14.46 3.24 -3.05
N PRO A 134 14.08 4.38 -2.45
CA PRO A 134 14.52 4.78 -1.10
C PRO A 134 14.03 3.89 0.05
N ARG A 135 13.00 3.06 -0.15
CA ARG A 135 12.45 2.18 0.90
C ARG A 135 12.74 0.69 0.66
N ARG A 136 13.49 0.32 -0.39
CA ARG A 136 13.79 -1.09 -0.70
C ARG A 136 14.47 -1.80 0.46
N ALA A 137 15.57 -1.25 0.97
CA ALA A 137 16.33 -1.85 2.06
C ALA A 137 15.50 -1.99 3.35
N GLU A 138 14.63 -1.03 3.65
CA GLU A 138 13.77 -1.09 4.84
C GLU A 138 12.73 -2.20 4.73
N ILE A 139 11.98 -2.27 3.62
CA ILE A 139 10.92 -3.26 3.48
C ILE A 139 11.49 -4.69 3.44
N LEU A 140 12.66 -4.87 2.82
CA LEU A 140 13.40 -6.13 2.87
C LEU A 140 13.81 -6.48 4.30
N ALA A 141 14.45 -5.55 5.03
CA ALA A 141 14.90 -5.80 6.39
C ALA A 141 13.75 -6.14 7.34
N LYS A 142 12.63 -5.41 7.25
CA LYS A 142 11.41 -5.70 8.03
C LYS A 142 10.83 -7.08 7.69
N THR A 143 10.76 -7.42 6.41
CA THR A 143 10.28 -8.73 5.96
C THR A 143 11.20 -9.87 6.44
N MET A 144 12.52 -9.69 6.35
CA MET A 144 13.49 -10.67 6.84
C MET A 144 13.34 -10.90 8.34
N ILE A 145 13.37 -9.83 9.15
CA ILE A 145 13.37 -9.97 10.61
C ILE A 145 12.00 -10.42 11.14
N GLY A 146 10.90 -9.90 10.58
CA GLY A 146 9.54 -10.19 11.04
C GLY A 146 8.94 -11.49 10.51
N GLN A 147 9.37 -11.97 9.33
CA GLN A 147 8.84 -13.19 8.71
C GLN A 147 9.89 -14.29 8.52
N GLY A 148 11.13 -14.06 8.96
CA GLY A 148 12.22 -15.06 8.90
C GLY A 148 12.76 -15.32 7.50
N LYS A 149 12.57 -14.39 6.55
CA LYS A 149 13.02 -14.56 5.17
C LYS A 149 14.53 -14.36 5.02
N THR A 150 15.14 -15.08 4.09
CA THR A 150 16.48 -14.78 3.59
C THR A 150 16.44 -13.57 2.65
N VAL A 151 17.59 -12.98 2.33
CA VAL A 151 17.70 -11.79 1.47
C VAL A 151 16.99 -12.00 0.13
N VAL A 152 17.27 -13.11 -0.57
CA VAL A 152 16.66 -13.40 -1.88
C VAL A 152 15.15 -13.61 -1.75
N GLN A 153 14.69 -14.28 -0.69
CA GLN A 153 13.26 -14.51 -0.46
C GLN A 153 12.50 -13.21 -0.15
N ALA A 154 13.13 -12.27 0.56
CA ALA A 154 12.56 -10.96 0.83
C ALA A 154 12.60 -10.05 -0.42
N GLU A 155 13.67 -10.12 -1.21
CA GLU A 155 13.84 -9.35 -2.45
C GLU A 155 12.78 -9.70 -3.50
N ILE A 156 12.54 -11.00 -3.74
CA ILE A 156 11.56 -11.43 -4.75
C ILE A 156 10.12 -11.13 -4.31
N ASP A 157 9.84 -11.09 -3.00
CA ASP A 157 8.52 -10.82 -2.42
C ASP A 157 8.30 -9.32 -2.18
N ALA A 158 8.91 -8.79 -1.12
CA ALA A 158 8.59 -7.48 -0.59
C ALA A 158 9.05 -6.31 -1.47
N ALA A 159 10.02 -6.55 -2.37
CA ALA A 159 10.35 -5.60 -3.43
C ALA A 159 9.72 -6.01 -4.75
N ALA A 160 10.28 -7.00 -5.44
CA ALA A 160 9.97 -7.20 -6.85
C ALA A 160 8.49 -7.54 -7.10
N GLU A 161 7.94 -8.54 -6.42
CA GLU A 161 6.54 -8.94 -6.59
C GLU A 161 5.57 -7.82 -6.16
N LEU A 162 5.83 -7.12 -5.05
CA LEU A 162 4.99 -6.00 -4.61
C LEU A 162 5.02 -4.81 -5.59
N ILE A 163 6.21 -4.42 -6.06
CA ILE A 163 6.40 -3.37 -7.06
C ILE A 163 5.68 -3.76 -8.36
N ASP A 164 5.81 -5.01 -8.78
CA ASP A 164 5.16 -5.52 -9.98
C ASP A 164 3.65 -5.53 -9.83
N PHE A 165 3.08 -5.99 -8.70
CA PHE A 165 1.64 -5.89 -8.46
C PHE A 165 1.16 -4.46 -8.62
N PHE A 166 1.84 -3.49 -8.01
CA PHE A 166 1.44 -2.09 -8.11
C PHE A 166 1.53 -1.54 -9.53
N ARG A 167 2.62 -1.81 -10.26
CA ARG A 167 2.80 -1.30 -11.62
C ARG A 167 1.86 -1.97 -12.62
N PHE A 168 1.76 -3.30 -12.57
CA PHE A 168 0.94 -4.07 -13.51
C PHE A 168 -0.55 -3.89 -13.23
N ASN A 169 -1.02 -3.92 -11.98
CA ASN A 169 -2.44 -3.66 -11.70
C ASN A 169 -2.84 -2.24 -12.09
N ALA A 170 -2.02 -1.23 -11.81
CA ALA A 170 -2.27 0.14 -12.24
C ALA A 170 -2.36 0.25 -13.78
N LYS A 171 -1.46 -0.42 -14.51
CA LYS A 171 -1.53 -0.54 -15.97
C LYS A 171 -2.83 -1.20 -16.42
N HIS A 172 -3.15 -2.36 -15.87
CA HIS A 172 -4.33 -3.13 -16.26
C HIS A 172 -5.63 -2.36 -15.98
N ALA A 173 -5.71 -1.61 -14.87
CA ALA A 173 -6.86 -0.79 -14.55
C ALA A 173 -7.07 0.36 -15.56
N ILE A 174 -6.00 1.01 -16.01
CA ILE A 174 -6.05 2.04 -17.06
C ILE A 174 -6.45 1.42 -18.40
N GLU A 175 -5.84 0.29 -18.78
CA GLU A 175 -6.15 -0.39 -20.04
C GLU A 175 -7.60 -0.90 -20.08
N LEU A 176 -8.13 -1.34 -18.95
CA LEU A 176 -9.50 -1.80 -18.83
C LEU A 176 -10.52 -0.71 -19.23
N GLN A 177 -10.27 0.56 -18.90
CA GLN A 177 -11.19 1.65 -19.29
C GLN A 177 -11.34 1.81 -20.81
N ASN A 178 -10.34 1.38 -21.58
CA ASN A 178 -10.38 1.45 -23.04
C ASN A 178 -11.22 0.34 -23.67
N GLN A 179 -11.71 -0.62 -22.89
CA GLN A 179 -12.64 -1.65 -23.37
C GLN A 179 -14.06 -1.08 -23.39
N GLN A 180 -14.46 -0.54 -24.54
CA GLN A 180 -15.76 0.10 -24.75
C GLN A 180 -16.62 -0.68 -25.75
N PRO A 181 -17.95 -0.68 -25.61
CA PRO A 181 -18.88 -1.28 -26.57
C PRO A 181 -18.88 -0.51 -27.89
N MET A 182 -19.42 -1.14 -28.94
CA MET A 182 -19.63 -0.45 -30.21
C MET A 182 -20.79 0.53 -30.10
N ASP A 183 -20.64 1.67 -30.76
CA ASP A 183 -21.75 2.60 -31.00
C ASP A 183 -22.65 2.07 -32.13
N ALA A 184 -23.90 2.54 -32.14
CA ALA A 184 -24.83 2.33 -33.23
C ALA A 184 -25.26 3.68 -33.80
N GLU A 185 -25.83 3.71 -35.01
CA GLU A 185 -26.30 4.96 -35.59
C GLU A 185 -27.32 5.65 -34.65
N GLY A 186 -27.05 6.91 -34.30
CA GLY A 186 -27.87 7.67 -33.36
C GLY A 186 -27.73 7.29 -31.88
N SER A 187 -26.82 6.39 -31.50
CA SER A 187 -26.60 5.96 -30.10
C SER A 187 -25.12 5.90 -29.73
N THR A 188 -24.75 6.45 -28.58
CA THR A 188 -23.41 6.32 -28.00
C THR A 188 -23.48 5.42 -26.76
N ASN A 189 -22.65 4.38 -26.74
CA ASN A 189 -22.57 3.44 -25.64
C ASN A 189 -21.26 3.66 -24.87
N THR A 190 -21.32 3.62 -23.54
CA THR A 190 -20.13 3.76 -22.71
C THR A 190 -20.23 2.85 -21.49
N THR A 191 -19.20 2.07 -21.27
CA THR A 191 -19.04 1.28 -20.05
C THR A 191 -18.36 2.12 -18.99
N LEU A 192 -19.03 2.27 -17.84
CA LEU A 192 -18.43 2.77 -16.62
C LEU A 192 -18.07 1.59 -15.70
N TYR A 193 -16.76 1.38 -15.50
CA TYR A 193 -16.25 0.39 -14.55
C TYR A 193 -16.38 0.90 -13.12
N ARG A 194 -17.59 0.79 -12.56
CA ARG A 194 -17.87 1.09 -11.16
C ARG A 194 -17.22 0.05 -10.25
N GLY A 195 -16.77 0.48 -9.09
CA GLY A 195 -16.44 -0.47 -8.03
C GLY A 195 -17.65 -1.04 -7.34
N LEU A 196 -17.34 -1.93 -6.40
CA LEU A 196 -18.34 -2.53 -5.55
C LEU A 196 -18.94 -1.46 -4.62
N GLU A 197 -20.25 -1.52 -4.45
CA GLU A 197 -20.93 -0.76 -3.42
C GLU A 197 -20.73 -1.43 -2.06
N GLY A 198 -20.28 -0.66 -1.06
CA GLY A 198 -19.92 -1.17 0.26
C GLY A 198 -18.43 -1.04 0.56
N PHE A 199 -17.86 -2.06 1.19
CA PHE A 199 -16.44 -2.13 1.53
C PHE A 199 -15.90 -3.53 1.21
N VAL A 200 -14.59 -3.65 1.07
CA VAL A 200 -13.90 -4.93 0.89
C VAL A 200 -13.09 -5.26 2.14
N ALA A 201 -13.15 -6.52 2.56
CA ALA A 201 -12.32 -7.04 3.64
C ALA A 201 -11.09 -7.74 3.05
N ALA A 202 -9.91 -7.15 3.26
CA ALA A 202 -8.64 -7.74 2.83
C ALA A 202 -8.00 -8.48 4.01
N VAL A 203 -7.87 -9.81 3.90
CA VAL A 203 -7.28 -10.66 4.95
C VAL A 203 -6.00 -11.29 4.42
N ALA A 204 -4.87 -10.72 4.79
CA ALA A 204 -3.56 -11.10 4.25
C ALA A 204 -2.87 -12.21 5.06
N PRO A 205 -2.22 -13.19 4.42
CA PRO A 205 -1.41 -14.20 5.11
C PRO A 205 -0.03 -13.65 5.51
N PHE A 206 0.69 -14.39 6.36
CA PHE A 206 2.01 -13.99 6.86
C PHE A 206 3.15 -14.21 5.85
N ASN A 207 2.97 -15.07 4.84
CA ASN A 207 4.07 -15.67 4.09
C ASN A 207 4.60 -14.79 2.95
N PHE A 208 3.86 -13.77 2.50
CA PHE A 208 4.29 -12.81 1.49
C PHE A 208 3.82 -11.40 1.84
N THR A 209 4.78 -10.48 1.94
CA THR A 209 4.50 -9.05 2.11
C THR A 209 3.77 -8.49 0.89
N ALA A 210 4.11 -8.97 -0.32
CA ALA A 210 3.48 -8.58 -1.57
C ALA A 210 2.00 -8.91 -1.61
N ILE A 211 1.60 -10.09 -1.13
CA ILE A 211 0.19 -10.52 -1.12
C ILE A 211 -0.64 -9.57 -0.26
N GLY A 212 -0.13 -9.14 0.91
CA GLY A 212 -0.84 -8.17 1.75
C GLY A 212 -1.04 -6.82 1.06
N GLY A 213 0.01 -6.30 0.42
CA GLY A 213 -0.07 -5.08 -0.37
C GLY A 213 -1.05 -5.19 -1.54
N ASN A 214 -1.07 -6.34 -2.22
CA ASN A 214 -1.94 -6.58 -3.38
C ASN A 214 -3.41 -6.77 -3.00
N LEU A 215 -3.71 -7.54 -1.94
CA LEU A 215 -5.07 -7.82 -1.51
C LEU A 215 -5.83 -6.57 -1.06
N ALA A 216 -5.12 -5.60 -0.47
CA ALA A 216 -5.69 -4.30 -0.12
C ALA A 216 -5.55 -3.27 -1.26
N GLY A 217 -4.42 -3.24 -1.96
CA GLY A 217 -4.15 -2.22 -2.97
C GLY A 217 -4.98 -2.36 -4.25
N THR A 218 -5.31 -3.59 -4.65
CA THR A 218 -6.04 -3.83 -5.91
C THR A 218 -7.52 -3.43 -5.83
N PRO A 219 -8.27 -3.81 -4.78
CA PRO A 219 -9.63 -3.27 -4.60
C PRO A 219 -9.62 -1.75 -4.46
N ALA A 220 -8.66 -1.19 -3.70
CA ALA A 220 -8.47 0.26 -3.57
C ALA A 220 -8.27 0.96 -4.92
N LEU A 221 -7.43 0.42 -5.81
CA LEU A 221 -7.23 0.93 -7.17
C LEU A 221 -8.53 0.93 -7.97
N MET A 222 -9.28 -0.17 -7.87
CA MET A 222 -10.43 -0.45 -8.72
C MET A 222 -11.73 0.17 -8.25
N VAL A 223 -11.74 0.98 -7.17
CA VAL A 223 -12.86 1.79 -6.61
C VAL A 223 -13.34 1.35 -5.21
N SER A 224 -12.89 0.21 -4.68
CA SER A 224 -13.29 -0.19 -3.32
C SER A 224 -12.52 0.59 -2.26
N VAL A 225 -13.12 0.66 -1.07
CA VAL A 225 -12.47 1.14 0.14
C VAL A 225 -12.31 -0.07 1.05
N ASP A 226 -11.11 -0.24 1.60
CA ASP A 226 -10.71 -1.50 2.21
C ASP A 226 -10.65 -1.41 3.73
N VAL A 227 -11.08 -2.48 4.39
CA VAL A 227 -10.67 -2.79 5.77
C VAL A 227 -9.63 -3.89 5.66
N CYS A 228 -8.36 -3.52 5.89
CA CYS A 228 -7.24 -4.44 5.79
C CYS A 228 -6.90 -5.03 7.16
N GLN A 229 -6.90 -6.36 7.25
CA GLN A 229 -6.38 -7.14 8.36
C GLN A 229 -5.17 -7.93 7.89
N VAL A 230 -4.00 -7.62 8.45
CA VAL A 230 -2.78 -8.41 8.26
C VAL A 230 -2.74 -9.50 9.32
N LEU A 231 -2.69 -10.77 8.91
CA LEU A 231 -2.55 -11.89 9.82
C LEU A 231 -1.08 -12.12 10.14
N ASP A 232 -0.72 -11.93 11.40
CA ASP A 232 0.52 -12.41 11.96
C ASP A 232 0.25 -13.74 12.70
N ARG A 233 0.42 -14.86 12.00
CA ARG A 233 0.39 -16.18 12.63
C ARG A 233 1.69 -16.91 12.32
N VAL A 234 2.76 -16.52 13.00
CA VAL A 234 3.83 -17.46 13.33
C VAL A 234 3.55 -17.92 14.76
N LYS A 235 2.87 -19.07 14.87
CA LYS A 235 2.70 -19.77 16.16
C LYS A 235 3.98 -20.50 16.52
#